data_AF-A0A8H6UQS1-F1
#
_entry.id   AF-A0A8H6UQS1-F1
#
_cell.length_a   1.000
_cell.length_b   1.000
_cell.length_c   1.000
_cell.angle_alpha   90.00
_cell.angle_beta   90.00
_cell.angle_gamma   90.00
#
_symmetry.space_group_name_H-M   'P 1'
#
loop_
_entity.id
_entity.type
_entity.pdbx_description
1 polymer ?
#
loop_
_entity_poly.entity_id
_entity_poly.type
_entity_poly.pdbx_seq_one_letter_code
_entity_poly.pdbx_strand_id
1 'polypeptide(L)'
;MISIPNDLTYAIDDTTWGKSIDTLDEQNQTEERLNGYITCMVRAWNTMPLTDLALWKDFQDEFNGWTLDTFKVVKKTVLKMLRLHLTTHGVWIRTGPGISFAKGLYDCLQEDTQHEWTEEDIKNHLKEHPDNFNSRWVPHPTIDYTSYYGEPTGSSNCANCDETIHRTCQREVE
;
A
#
# COMPACT_ATOMS: atom_id res chain seq x y z
N MET A 1 -18.73 16.83 3.18
CA MET A 1 -19.14 16.02 2.02
C MET A 1 -18.02 16.06 1.00
N ILE A 2 -17.57 14.90 0.52
CA ILE A 2 -16.60 14.82 -0.58
C ILE A 2 -17.32 15.31 -1.84
N SER A 3 -16.79 16.31 -2.55
CA SER A 3 -17.38 16.78 -3.81
C SER A 3 -17.11 15.80 -4.95
N ILE A 4 -18.04 15.65 -5.90
CA ILE A 4 -17.78 14.89 -7.13
C ILE A 4 -16.67 15.62 -7.92
N PRO A 5 -15.59 14.94 -8.36
CA PRO A 5 -14.59 15.57 -9.22
C PRO A 5 -15.20 15.99 -10.57
N ASN A 6 -14.84 17.16 -11.06
CA ASN A 6 -15.36 17.67 -12.34
C ASN A 6 -14.63 17.09 -13.56
N ASP A 7 -13.51 16.38 -13.35
CA ASP A 7 -12.60 15.85 -14.36
C ASP A 7 -12.78 14.35 -14.61
N LEU A 8 -13.87 13.75 -14.11
CA LEU A 8 -14.16 12.35 -14.32
C LEU A 8 -14.47 12.04 -15.79
N THR A 9 -13.84 10.98 -16.29
CA THR A 9 -14.03 10.47 -17.67
C THR A 9 -15.10 9.38 -17.75
N TYR A 10 -15.86 9.17 -16.68
CA TYR A 10 -16.86 8.13 -16.51
C TYR A 10 -18.07 8.65 -15.74
N ALA A 11 -19.22 8.03 -15.98
CA ALA A 11 -20.47 8.40 -15.33
C ALA A 11 -20.53 7.91 -13.87
N ILE A 12 -21.21 8.69 -13.04
CA ILE A 12 -21.47 8.43 -11.63
C ILE A 12 -22.93 8.76 -11.34
N ASP A 13 -23.57 7.95 -10.48
CA ASP A 13 -24.88 8.24 -9.91
C ASP A 13 -24.72 9.21 -8.72
N ASP A 14 -24.98 10.49 -8.97
CA ASP A 14 -24.87 11.57 -7.98
C ASP A 14 -25.82 11.38 -6.79
N THR A 15 -26.92 10.66 -6.96
CA THR A 15 -27.91 10.40 -5.90
C THR A 15 -27.37 9.45 -4.84
N THR A 16 -26.37 8.62 -5.18
CA THR A 16 -25.72 7.66 -4.28
C THR A 16 -24.35 8.12 -3.78
N TRP A 17 -23.83 9.23 -4.31
CA TRP A 17 -22.49 9.72 -4.03
C TRP A 17 -22.26 10.01 -2.54
N GLY A 18 -21.20 9.40 -1.98
CA GLY A 18 -20.81 9.55 -0.58
C GLY A 18 -21.81 8.98 0.43
N LYS A 19 -22.77 8.16 -0.01
CA LYS A 19 -23.73 7.46 0.85
C LYS A 19 -23.31 6.00 1.01
N SER A 20 -23.66 5.41 2.15
CA SER A 20 -23.60 3.96 2.31
C SER A 20 -24.69 3.33 1.45
N ILE A 21 -24.28 2.48 0.51
CA ILE A 21 -25.15 1.68 -0.34
C ILE A 21 -24.80 0.21 -0.14
N ASP A 22 -25.81 -0.66 -0.17
CA ASP A 22 -25.56 -2.10 -0.24
C ASP A 22 -25.14 -2.46 -1.66
N THR A 23 -23.84 -2.68 -1.87
CA THR A 23 -23.27 -2.99 -3.19
C THR A 23 -23.53 -4.43 -3.63
N LEU A 24 -24.13 -5.25 -2.77
CA LEU A 24 -24.55 -6.62 -3.07
C LEU A 24 -25.99 -6.69 -3.58
N ASP A 25 -26.81 -5.66 -3.33
CA ASP A 25 -28.13 -5.52 -3.93
C ASP A 25 -28.01 -5.32 -5.46
N GLU A 26 -28.66 -6.20 -6.23
CA GLU A 26 -28.68 -6.14 -7.70
C GLU A 26 -29.12 -4.76 -8.23
N GLN A 27 -30.00 -4.06 -7.53
CA GLN A 27 -30.46 -2.72 -7.93
C GLN A 27 -29.34 -1.67 -7.82
N ASN A 28 -28.32 -1.93 -7.01
CA ASN A 28 -27.17 -1.07 -6.81
C ASN A 28 -25.96 -1.46 -7.65
N GLN A 29 -25.98 -2.62 -8.32
CA GLN A 29 -24.91 -3.10 -9.20
C GLN A 29 -24.97 -2.51 -10.60
N THR A 30 -25.26 -1.20 -10.71
CA THR A 30 -25.13 -0.46 -11.96
C THR A 30 -23.73 0.10 -12.12
N GLU A 31 -23.28 0.29 -13.36
CA GLU A 31 -21.93 0.82 -13.65
C GLU A 31 -21.69 2.15 -12.93
N GLU A 32 -22.63 3.09 -12.98
CA GLU A 32 -22.49 4.43 -12.41
C GLU A 32 -22.40 4.43 -10.88
N ARG A 33 -23.16 3.54 -10.21
CA ARG A 33 -23.14 3.40 -8.76
C ARG A 33 -21.84 2.76 -8.28
N LEU A 34 -21.43 1.67 -8.91
CA LEU A 34 -20.19 0.99 -8.55
C LEU A 34 -18.94 1.83 -8.87
N ASN A 35 -18.96 2.59 -9.98
CA ASN A 35 -17.93 3.60 -10.27
C ASN A 35 -17.86 4.63 -9.15
N GLY A 36 -19.01 5.19 -8.76
CA GLY A 36 -19.10 6.18 -7.68
C GLY A 36 -18.60 5.65 -6.34
N TYR A 37 -18.97 4.41 -6.00
CA TYR A 37 -18.55 3.75 -4.77
C TYR A 37 -17.03 3.63 -4.68
N ILE A 38 -16.39 3.03 -5.69
CA ILE A 38 -14.93 2.85 -5.70
C ILE A 38 -14.22 4.21 -5.66
N THR A 39 -14.71 5.20 -6.42
CA THR A 39 -14.11 6.54 -6.40
C THR A 39 -14.23 7.20 -5.03
N CYS A 40 -15.33 7.01 -4.30
CA CYS A 40 -15.46 7.47 -2.92
C CYS A 40 -14.43 6.79 -2.00
N MET A 41 -14.26 5.46 -2.11
CA MET A 41 -13.31 4.69 -1.29
C MET A 41 -11.87 5.10 -1.50
N VAL A 42 -11.40 5.15 -2.74
CA VAL A 42 -10.03 5.60 -3.05
C VAL A 42 -9.78 7.02 -2.53
N ARG A 43 -10.78 7.90 -2.60
CA ARG A 43 -10.67 9.26 -2.06
C ARG A 43 -10.64 9.30 -0.54
N ALA A 44 -11.41 8.46 0.13
CA ALA A 44 -11.36 8.34 1.58
C ALA A 44 -9.98 7.85 2.03
N TRP A 45 -9.43 6.80 1.37
CA TRP A 45 -8.09 6.29 1.65
C TRP A 45 -6.99 7.31 1.42
N ASN A 46 -7.10 8.17 0.41
CA ASN A 46 -6.14 9.28 0.24
C ASN A 46 -6.12 10.29 1.40
N THR A 47 -7.11 10.28 2.31
CA THR A 47 -7.13 11.12 3.51
C THR A 47 -6.66 10.42 4.77
N MET A 48 -6.36 9.12 4.68
CA MET A 48 -5.94 8.28 5.80
C MET A 48 -4.54 7.71 5.52
N PRO A 49 -3.68 7.55 6.54
CA PRO A 49 -2.35 6.96 6.36
C PRO A 49 -2.42 5.42 6.33
N LEU A 50 -3.33 4.86 5.52
CA LEU A 50 -3.48 3.40 5.39
C LEU A 50 -2.51 2.86 4.33
N THR A 51 -1.68 1.91 4.74
CA THR A 51 -0.76 1.18 3.84
C THR A 51 -0.73 -0.30 4.21
N ASP A 52 -0.11 -1.08 3.33
CA ASP A 52 0.29 -2.47 3.55
C ASP A 52 -0.89 -3.34 4.06
N LEU A 53 -0.73 -3.98 5.21
CA LEU A 53 -1.72 -4.89 5.79
C LEU A 53 -3.00 -4.15 6.21
N ALA A 54 -2.88 -2.89 6.65
CA ALA A 54 -4.05 -2.12 7.09
C ALA A 54 -4.96 -1.80 5.90
N LEU A 55 -4.37 -1.33 4.79
CA LEU A 55 -5.12 -1.04 3.57
C LEU A 55 -5.69 -2.32 2.93
N TRP A 56 -4.95 -3.43 2.94
CA TRP A 56 -5.46 -4.70 2.41
C TRP A 56 -6.67 -5.22 3.20
N LYS A 57 -6.65 -5.13 4.53
CA LYS A 57 -7.80 -5.50 5.37
C LYS A 57 -9.02 -4.63 5.11
N ASP A 58 -8.80 -3.32 5.00
CA ASP A 58 -9.88 -2.37 4.70
C ASP A 58 -10.49 -2.65 3.32
N PHE A 59 -9.65 -2.95 2.31
CA PHE A 59 -10.11 -3.41 1.00
C PHE A 59 -10.93 -4.71 1.08
N GLN A 60 -10.53 -5.68 1.90
CA GLN A 60 -11.31 -6.92 2.06
C GLN A 60 -12.67 -6.69 2.70
N ASP A 61 -12.76 -5.79 3.68
CA ASP A 61 -14.01 -5.47 4.38
C ASP A 61 -14.96 -4.70 3.46
N GLU A 62 -14.46 -3.66 2.79
CA GLU A 62 -15.25 -2.78 1.91
C GLU A 62 -15.79 -3.49 0.66
N PHE A 63 -15.05 -4.46 0.14
CA PHE A 63 -15.42 -5.21 -1.06
C PHE A 63 -15.86 -6.65 -0.75
N ASN A 64 -16.17 -6.94 0.52
CA ASN A 64 -16.61 -8.27 0.92
C ASN A 64 -17.84 -8.72 0.09
N GLY A 65 -17.79 -9.95 -0.40
CA GLY A 65 -18.86 -10.52 -1.24
C GLY A 65 -18.86 -10.09 -2.71
N TRP A 66 -17.99 -9.15 -3.12
CA TRP A 66 -17.87 -8.80 -4.54
C TRP A 66 -17.34 -9.98 -5.36
N THR A 67 -18.03 -10.24 -6.46
CA THR A 67 -17.62 -11.27 -7.41
C THR A 67 -16.79 -10.69 -8.54
N LEU A 68 -16.14 -11.56 -9.32
CA LEU A 68 -15.47 -11.15 -10.56
C LEU A 68 -16.43 -10.42 -11.51
N ASP A 69 -17.70 -10.83 -11.57
CA ASP A 69 -18.68 -10.20 -12.47
C ASP A 69 -19.11 -8.82 -11.95
N THR A 70 -19.21 -8.62 -10.62
CA THR A 70 -19.38 -7.29 -10.01
C THR A 70 -18.25 -6.35 -10.43
N PHE A 71 -16.99 -6.79 -10.37
CA PHE A 71 -15.87 -5.99 -10.85
C PHE A 71 -15.90 -5.72 -12.36
N LYS A 72 -16.45 -6.63 -13.18
CA LYS A 72 -16.55 -6.42 -14.64
C LYS A 72 -17.58 -5.37 -15.04
N VAL A 73 -18.57 -5.09 -14.20
CA VAL A 73 -19.54 -4.01 -14.43
C VAL A 73 -18.86 -2.65 -14.34
N VAL A 74 -17.81 -2.51 -13.54
CA VAL A 74 -17.10 -1.26 -13.30
C VAL A 74 -16.27 -0.82 -14.52
N LYS A 75 -16.23 0.48 -14.79
CA LYS A 75 -15.36 1.04 -15.84
C LYS A 75 -13.89 0.71 -15.60
N LYS A 76 -13.20 0.30 -16.66
CA LYS A 76 -11.78 -0.04 -16.65
C LYS A 76 -10.88 1.05 -16.03
N THR A 77 -11.18 2.33 -16.27
CA THR A 77 -10.42 3.46 -15.70
C THR A 77 -10.52 3.51 -14.18
N VAL A 78 -11.70 3.21 -13.62
CA VAL A 78 -11.94 3.16 -12.17
C VAL A 78 -11.19 1.98 -11.54
N LEU A 79 -11.27 0.80 -12.15
CA LEU A 79 -10.50 -0.36 -11.70
C LEU A 79 -8.98 -0.12 -11.76
N LYS A 80 -8.50 0.57 -12.81
CA LYS A 80 -7.09 0.95 -12.92
C LYS A 80 -6.68 1.88 -11.79
N MET A 81 -7.51 2.88 -11.45
CA MET A 81 -7.27 3.80 -10.35
C MET A 81 -7.22 3.07 -9.00
N LEU A 82 -8.19 2.19 -8.74
CA LEU A 82 -8.23 1.37 -7.52
C LEU A 82 -6.97 0.49 -7.40
N ARG A 83 -6.63 -0.25 -8.46
CA ARG A 83 -5.43 -1.10 -8.47
C ARG A 83 -4.16 -0.28 -8.25
N LEU A 84 -4.05 0.88 -8.91
CA LEU A 84 -2.89 1.75 -8.76
C LEU A 84 -2.77 2.19 -7.29
N HIS A 85 -3.85 2.70 -6.69
CA HIS A 85 -3.83 3.13 -5.29
C HIS A 85 -3.41 1.99 -4.36
N LEU A 86 -3.99 0.80 -4.48
CA LEU A 86 -3.63 -0.36 -3.66
C LEU A 86 -2.15 -0.74 -3.82
N THR A 87 -1.68 -0.91 -5.06
CA THR A 87 -0.29 -1.31 -5.34
C THR A 87 0.75 -0.29 -4.88
N THR A 88 0.49 1.01 -5.06
CA THR A 88 1.41 2.07 -4.63
C THR A 88 1.42 2.26 -3.11
N HIS A 89 0.49 1.64 -2.38
CA HIS A 89 0.39 1.68 -0.92
C HIS A 89 0.67 0.30 -0.29
N GLY A 90 1.42 -0.56 -0.99
CA GLY A 90 1.94 -1.80 -0.41
C GLY A 90 1.00 -3.01 -0.49
N VAL A 91 -0.12 -2.92 -1.20
CA VAL A 91 -1.00 -4.08 -1.45
C VAL A 91 -0.63 -4.69 -2.80
N TRP A 92 0.00 -5.86 -2.77
CA TRP A 92 0.39 -6.55 -4.00
C TRP A 92 -0.86 -7.02 -4.75
N ILE A 93 -0.87 -6.81 -6.07
CA ILE A 93 -1.94 -7.29 -6.94
C ILE A 93 -1.29 -7.91 -8.17
N ARG A 94 -1.69 -9.15 -8.47
CA ARG A 94 -1.20 -9.88 -9.64
C ARG A 94 -1.41 -9.10 -10.93
N THR A 95 -0.34 -8.94 -11.70
CA THR A 95 -0.38 -8.34 -13.04
C THR A 95 0.28 -9.25 -14.06
N GLY A 96 -0.02 -9.05 -15.35
CA GLY A 96 0.60 -9.79 -16.44
C GLY A 96 -0.26 -9.82 -17.71
N PRO A 97 0.31 -10.30 -18.83
CA PRO A 97 -0.42 -10.50 -20.07
C PRO A 97 -1.67 -11.37 -19.85
N GLY A 98 -2.82 -10.91 -20.34
CA GLY A 98 -4.10 -11.63 -20.22
C GLY A 98 -4.82 -11.46 -18.88
N ILE A 99 -4.23 -10.80 -17.89
CA ILE A 99 -4.88 -10.51 -16.60
C ILE A 99 -5.57 -9.15 -16.67
N SER A 100 -6.90 -9.15 -16.56
CA SER A 100 -7.68 -7.92 -16.48
C SER A 100 -7.57 -7.26 -15.10
N PHE A 101 -7.82 -5.95 -15.01
CA PHE A 101 -7.87 -5.26 -13.71
C PHE A 101 -8.89 -5.90 -12.76
N ALA A 102 -10.07 -6.25 -13.27
CA ALA A 102 -11.12 -6.94 -12.51
C ALA A 102 -10.62 -8.29 -11.96
N LYS A 103 -9.91 -9.08 -12.77
CA LYS A 103 -9.37 -10.38 -12.32
C LYS A 103 -8.31 -10.21 -11.23
N GLY A 104 -7.38 -9.28 -11.40
CA GLY A 104 -6.34 -9.02 -10.40
C GLY A 104 -6.92 -8.55 -9.05
N LEU A 105 -7.87 -7.62 -9.09
CA LEU A 105 -8.56 -7.13 -7.88
C LEU A 105 -9.37 -8.23 -7.20
N TYR A 106 -10.10 -9.03 -7.99
CA TYR A 106 -10.83 -10.18 -7.48
C TYR A 106 -9.89 -11.21 -6.84
N ASP A 107 -8.79 -11.56 -7.49
CA ASP A 107 -7.83 -12.52 -6.93
C ASP A 107 -7.25 -12.05 -5.59
N CYS A 108 -6.87 -10.76 -5.51
CA CYS A 108 -6.41 -10.14 -4.27
C CYS A 108 -7.49 -10.16 -3.18
N LEU A 109 -8.76 -9.93 -3.54
CA LEU A 109 -9.89 -9.99 -2.62
C LEU A 109 -10.10 -11.40 -2.05
N GLN A 110 -9.82 -12.45 -2.85
CA GLN A 110 -9.94 -13.85 -2.44
C GLN A 110 -8.74 -14.38 -1.64
N GLU A 111 -7.72 -13.57 -1.38
CA GLU A 111 -6.57 -14.00 -0.59
C GLU A 111 -6.96 -14.19 0.89
N ASP A 112 -6.70 -15.37 1.45
CA ASP A 112 -6.86 -15.60 2.91
C ASP A 112 -5.73 -14.92 3.72
N THR A 113 -4.60 -14.64 3.06
CA THR A 113 -3.43 -13.99 3.66
C THR A 113 -2.80 -13.09 2.61
N GLN A 114 -2.52 -11.84 2.99
CA GLN A 114 -1.91 -10.86 2.10
C GLN A 114 -0.62 -11.41 1.48
N HIS A 115 -0.54 -11.33 0.15
CA HIS A 115 0.70 -11.64 -0.54
C HIS A 115 1.86 -10.72 -0.11
N GLU A 116 2.99 -11.30 0.27
CA GLU A 116 4.21 -10.55 0.59
C GLU A 116 4.94 -10.16 -0.70
N TRP A 117 5.40 -8.91 -0.77
CA TRP A 117 6.17 -8.44 -1.92
C TRP A 117 7.54 -9.11 -1.98
N THR A 118 7.88 -9.71 -3.11
CA THR A 118 9.26 -10.15 -3.37
C THR A 118 10.12 -8.98 -3.85
N GLU A 119 11.45 -9.12 -3.75
CA GLU A 119 12.39 -8.12 -4.31
C GLU A 119 12.18 -7.90 -5.81
N GLU A 120 11.80 -8.95 -6.54
CA GLU A 120 11.48 -8.86 -7.96
C GLU A 120 10.20 -8.06 -8.21
N ASP A 121 9.15 -8.29 -7.41
CA ASP A 121 7.90 -7.53 -7.48
C ASP A 121 8.16 -6.04 -7.27
N ILE A 122 8.91 -5.71 -6.22
CA ILE A 122 9.25 -4.33 -5.87
C ILE A 122 10.04 -3.69 -7.02
N LYS A 123 11.07 -4.38 -7.52
CA LYS A 123 11.88 -3.89 -8.64
C LYS A 123 11.04 -3.65 -9.90
N ASN A 124 10.09 -4.53 -10.20
CA ASN A 124 9.22 -4.36 -11.35
C ASN A 124 8.22 -3.22 -11.15
N HIS A 125 7.64 -3.09 -9.95
CA HIS A 125 6.74 -1.98 -9.62
C HIS A 125 7.45 -0.63 -9.71
N LEU A 126 8.67 -0.52 -9.17
CA LEU A 126 9.47 0.71 -9.21
C LEU A 126 9.94 1.10 -10.62
N LYS A 127 9.98 0.17 -11.59
CA LYS A 127 10.21 0.54 -13.00
C LYS A 127 9.02 1.30 -13.60
N GLU A 128 7.81 0.96 -13.18
CA GLU A 128 6.57 1.60 -13.67
C GLU A 128 6.20 2.84 -12.85
N HIS A 129 6.52 2.84 -11.56
CA HIS A 129 6.12 3.83 -10.56
C HIS A 129 7.30 4.23 -9.65
N PRO A 130 8.37 4.85 -10.18
CA PRO A 130 9.62 5.06 -9.46
C PRO A 130 9.50 5.90 -8.18
N ASP A 131 8.64 6.91 -8.20
CA ASP A 131 8.47 7.86 -7.08
C ASP A 131 7.20 7.61 -6.26
N ASN A 132 6.48 6.51 -6.50
CA ASN A 132 5.15 6.31 -5.95
C ASN A 132 4.98 4.90 -5.37
N PHE A 133 5.73 4.62 -4.29
CA PHE A 133 5.60 3.40 -3.51
C PHE A 133 5.70 3.71 -2.01
N ASN A 134 4.55 3.93 -1.37
CA ASN A 134 4.39 4.19 0.06
C ASN A 134 4.12 2.88 0.79
N SER A 135 5.18 2.15 1.11
CA SER A 135 5.08 0.83 1.73
C SER A 135 6.30 0.53 2.59
N ARG A 136 6.11 -0.24 3.67
CA ARG A 136 7.23 -0.78 4.47
C ARG A 136 8.16 -1.72 3.68
N TRP A 137 7.70 -2.22 2.53
CA TRP A 137 8.46 -3.13 1.67
C TRP A 137 9.51 -2.42 0.83
N VAL A 138 9.52 -1.08 0.78
CA VAL A 138 10.58 -0.33 0.11
C VAL A 138 11.91 -0.68 0.78
N PRO A 139 12.89 -1.24 0.05
CA PRO A 139 14.23 -1.41 0.61
C PRO A 139 14.76 -0.02 0.91
N HIS A 140 14.95 0.29 2.20
CA HIS A 140 15.71 1.48 2.57
C HIS A 140 17.06 1.40 1.86
N PRO A 141 17.51 2.46 1.17
CA PRO A 141 18.91 2.54 0.80
C PRO A 141 19.68 2.28 2.08
N THR A 142 20.48 1.21 2.11
CA THR A 142 21.42 1.01 3.21
C THR A 142 22.26 2.26 3.24
N ILE A 143 22.00 3.16 4.21
CA ILE A 143 22.92 4.26 4.47
C ILE A 143 24.19 3.55 4.88
N ASP A 144 25.16 3.51 3.98
CA ASP A 144 26.47 2.96 4.28
C ASP A 144 27.15 3.90 5.27
N TYR A 145 26.90 3.65 6.56
CA TYR A 145 27.51 4.37 7.67
C TYR A 145 29.04 4.20 7.70
N THR A 146 29.62 3.25 6.96
CA THR A 146 31.07 3.11 6.82
C THR A 146 31.70 4.27 6.02
N SER A 147 30.90 4.98 5.22
CA SER A 147 31.34 6.20 4.54
C SER A 147 31.37 7.44 5.45
N TYR A 148 30.63 7.44 6.56
CA TYR A 148 30.52 8.58 7.48
C TYR A 148 31.55 8.53 8.62
N TYR A 149 31.91 7.32 9.06
CA TYR A 149 33.05 7.08 9.93
C TYR A 149 34.14 6.43 9.09
N GLY A 150 35.00 7.25 8.48
CA GLY A 150 36.14 6.77 7.72
C GLY A 150 36.93 5.72 8.50
N GLU A 151 37.49 4.75 7.77
CA GLU A 151 38.26 3.64 8.35
C GLU A 151 39.20 4.15 9.45
N PRO A 152 39.22 3.51 10.64
CA PRO A 152 40.23 3.82 11.63
C PRO A 152 41.57 3.40 11.02
N THR A 153 42.27 4.36 10.43
CA THR A 153 43.68 4.23 10.07
C THR A 153 44.43 3.96 11.36
N GLY A 154 44.68 2.68 11.61
CA GLY A 154 45.45 2.24 12.75
C GLY A 154 46.85 2.84 12.66
N SER A 155 47.16 3.76 13.58
CA SER A 155 48.45 3.88 14.26
C SER A 155 48.48 5.19 15.06
N SER A 156 47.99 5.18 16.29
CA SER A 156 48.60 6.01 17.33
C SER A 156 49.08 5.10 18.46
N ASN A 157 50.40 4.92 18.50
CA ASN A 157 51.12 4.47 19.69
C ASN A 157 50.73 5.37 20.86
N CYS A 158 49.95 4.83 21.80
CA CYS A 158 49.79 5.39 23.13
C CYS A 158 50.29 4.32 24.11
N ALA A 159 51.61 4.22 24.21
CA ALA A 159 52.22 3.69 25.42
C ALA A 159 51.88 4.63 26.59
N ASN A 160 51.61 4.05 27.75
CA ASN A 160 51.27 4.67 29.04
C ASN A 160 49.87 5.29 29.16
N CYS A 161 48.95 4.52 29.76
CA CYS A 161 48.08 5.05 30.81
C CYS A 161 48.02 4.04 31.96
N ASP A 162 48.37 4.54 33.14
CA ASP A 162 48.51 3.91 34.44
C ASP A 162 47.36 2.97 34.88
N GLU A 163 47.78 1.89 35.54
CA GLU A 163 47.00 1.15 36.51
C GLU A 163 46.58 2.05 37.69
N THR A 164 45.55 2.87 37.57
CA THR A 164 44.79 3.32 38.76
C THR A 164 43.42 3.83 38.34
N ILE A 165 42.39 3.00 38.48
CA ILE A 165 41.20 3.28 39.30
C ILE A 165 40.26 2.08 39.16
N HIS A 166 40.34 1.30 40.21
CA HIS A 166 39.46 0.22 40.63
C HIS A 166 38.09 0.82 41.02
N ARG A 167 37.00 0.13 40.66
CA ARG A 167 35.63 0.27 41.26
C ARG A 167 34.91 1.55 40.80
N THR A 168 33.63 1.59 40.43
CA THR A 168 32.45 0.94 41.03
C THR A 168 31.28 1.24 40.10
N CYS A 169 30.53 0.23 39.64
CA CYS A 169 29.10 0.33 39.29
C CYS A 169 28.60 -1.05 38.83
N GLN A 170 28.58 -1.98 39.78
CA GLN A 170 27.69 -3.15 39.75
C GLN A 170 26.85 -3.09 41.02
N ARG A 171 25.56 -3.40 40.88
CA ARG A 171 24.46 -3.37 41.89
C ARG A 171 23.91 -1.95 42.06
N GLU A 172 22.63 -1.69 41.82
CA GLU A 172 21.50 -2.26 42.58
C GLU A 172 20.34 -2.74 41.68
N VAL A 173 20.07 -4.04 41.69
CA VAL A 173 18.72 -4.62 41.60
C VAL A 173 18.71 -5.77 42.61
N GLU A 174 17.65 -5.76 43.43
CA GLU A 174 17.32 -6.63 44.59
C GLU A 174 17.75 -6.12 45.97
#